data_AF-A0A9E8NC89-F1
#
_entry.id   AF-A0A9E8NC89-F1
#
_cell.length_a   1.000
_cell.length_b   1.000
_cell.length_c   1.000
_cell.angle_alpha   90.00
_cell.angle_beta   90.00
_cell.angle_gamma   90.00
#
_symmetry.space_group_name_H-M   'P 1'
#
loop_
_entity.id
_entity.type
_entity.pdbx_description
1 polymer ?
#
loop_
_entity_poly.entity_id
_entity_poly.type
_entity_poly.pdbx_seq_one_letter_code
_entity_poly.pdbx_strand_id
1 'polypeptide(L)'
;MGTTNIYAQVASTLRDKPAFSASFKVTIAIAALLCLIFLMGRLNLYLKFTDEVAQLFSDSKDISSQKFTAKQLAGLPVPVRKYFRHVLKEGQPYISNVHLVHNGLFKTDLKKDWIKIAGEEYFTASKPGFVWKGKTAMFTARDMFINGRGRLVVSLFSLFTIQNETGEKYDKGE
;
A
#
# COMPACT_ATOMS: atom_id res chain seq x y z
N MET A 1 50.89 -52.59 -15.32
CA MET A 1 49.56 -52.15 -14.85
C MET A 1 49.77 -51.23 -13.65
N GLY A 2 49.77 -49.92 -13.86
CA GLY A 2 49.90 -48.94 -12.78
C GLY A 2 48.55 -48.69 -12.14
N THR A 3 48.43 -48.89 -10.83
CA THR A 3 47.22 -48.59 -10.06
C THR A 3 47.13 -47.08 -9.84
N THR A 4 46.30 -46.41 -10.63
CA THR A 4 45.97 -45.00 -10.40
C THR A 4 45.27 -44.87 -9.04
N ASN A 5 45.92 -44.17 -8.11
CA ASN A 5 45.40 -43.96 -6.75
C ASN A 5 44.20 -43.01 -6.81
N ILE A 6 43.00 -43.61 -6.84
CA ILE A 6 41.71 -42.93 -6.98
C ILE A 6 41.50 -41.89 -5.86
N TYR A 7 42.07 -42.13 -4.67
CA TYR A 7 42.00 -41.17 -3.55
C TYR A 7 42.81 -39.89 -3.80
N ALA A 8 43.97 -39.99 -4.46
CA ALA A 8 44.79 -38.82 -4.81
C ALA A 8 44.13 -37.96 -5.90
N GLN A 9 43.41 -38.60 -6.83
CA GLN A 9 42.69 -37.91 -7.91
C GLN A 9 41.43 -37.21 -7.39
N VAL A 10 40.71 -37.81 -6.43
CA VAL A 10 39.57 -37.17 -5.76
C VAL A 10 40.04 -35.99 -4.88
N ALA A 11 41.15 -36.14 -4.16
CA ALA A 11 41.69 -35.07 -3.30
C ALA A 11 42.19 -33.85 -4.09
N SER A 12 42.82 -34.05 -5.26
CA SER A 12 43.22 -32.93 -6.15
C SER A 12 42.02 -32.22 -6.76
N THR A 13 41.00 -32.95 -7.17
CA THR A 13 39.76 -32.38 -7.73
C THR A 13 38.98 -31.54 -6.70
N LEU A 14 39.06 -31.86 -5.42
CA LEU A 14 38.46 -31.06 -4.33
C LEU A 14 39.28 -29.82 -3.96
N ARG A 15 40.60 -29.82 -4.25
CA ARG A 15 41.52 -28.71 -3.98
C ARG A 15 41.36 -27.59 -5.00
N ASP A 16 41.00 -27.93 -6.23
CA ASP A 16 40.84 -27.00 -7.35
C ASP A 16 39.39 -26.52 -7.54
N LYS A 17 38.65 -26.29 -6.44
CA LYS A 17 37.43 -25.48 -6.55
C LYS A 17 37.86 -24.06 -6.92
N PRO A 18 37.37 -23.47 -8.03
CA PRO A 18 37.76 -22.12 -8.39
C PRO A 18 37.32 -21.18 -7.26
N ALA A 19 38.29 -20.67 -6.51
CA ALA A 19 38.03 -19.63 -5.55
C ALA A 19 37.59 -18.40 -6.36
N PHE A 20 36.32 -18.01 -6.21
CA PHE A 20 35.83 -16.78 -6.82
C PHE A 20 36.76 -15.60 -6.45
N SER A 21 37.05 -14.75 -7.43
CA SER A 21 37.91 -13.59 -7.21
C SER A 21 37.37 -12.69 -6.10
N ALA A 22 38.26 -11.97 -5.41
CA ALA A 22 37.84 -11.01 -4.38
C ALA A 22 36.81 -10.02 -4.94
N SER A 23 36.99 -9.56 -6.18
CA SER A 23 36.05 -8.69 -6.89
C SER A 23 34.66 -9.33 -7.02
N PHE A 24 34.57 -10.61 -7.38
CA PHE A 24 33.28 -11.32 -7.48
C PHE A 24 32.56 -11.41 -6.12
N LYS A 25 33.30 -11.70 -5.04
CA LYS A 25 32.74 -11.74 -3.68
C LYS A 25 32.21 -10.37 -3.25
N VAL A 26 32.95 -9.29 -3.56
CA VAL A 26 32.53 -7.92 -3.28
C VAL A 26 31.26 -7.57 -4.05
N THR A 27 31.18 -7.93 -5.34
CA THR A 27 29.96 -7.69 -6.14
C THR A 27 28.74 -8.39 -5.56
N ILE A 28 28.86 -9.66 -5.14
CA ILE A 28 27.76 -10.38 -4.48
C ILE A 28 27.35 -9.70 -3.18
N ALA A 29 28.32 -9.29 -2.36
CA ALA A 29 28.03 -8.62 -1.10
C ALA A 29 27.26 -7.31 -1.30
N ILE A 30 27.65 -6.49 -2.29
CA ILE A 30 26.94 -5.26 -2.65
C ILE A 30 25.52 -5.57 -3.14
N ALA A 31 25.37 -6.56 -4.04
CA ALA A 31 24.05 -6.95 -4.55
C ALA A 31 23.12 -7.45 -3.43
N ALA A 32 23.64 -8.26 -2.50
CA ALA A 32 22.91 -8.74 -1.34
C ALA A 32 22.48 -7.59 -0.42
N LEU A 33 23.37 -6.63 -0.18
CA LEU A 33 23.06 -5.44 0.62
C LEU A 33 21.96 -4.59 -0.02
N LEU A 34 22.04 -4.33 -1.33
CA LEU A 34 21.01 -3.59 -2.05
C LEU A 34 19.65 -4.30 -2.02
N CYS A 35 19.65 -5.63 -2.19
CA CYS A 35 18.45 -6.45 -2.08
C CYS A 35 17.84 -6.35 -0.67
N LEU A 36 18.67 -6.43 0.38
CA LEU A 36 18.23 -6.30 1.76
C LEU A 36 17.62 -4.92 2.04
N ILE A 37 18.29 -3.84 1.59
CA ILE A 37 17.76 -2.47 1.70
C ILE A 37 16.39 -2.37 1.04
N PHE A 38 16.27 -2.88 -0.20
CA PHE A 38 15.02 -2.88 -0.94
C PHE A 38 13.89 -3.62 -0.22
N LEU A 39 14.17 -4.82 0.32
CA LEU A 39 13.19 -5.59 1.09
C LEU A 39 12.80 -4.88 2.39
N MET A 40 13.76 -4.29 3.11
CA MET A 40 13.49 -3.53 4.34
C MET A 40 12.59 -2.32 4.08
N GLY A 41 12.79 -1.59 2.98
CA GLY A 41 11.91 -0.48 2.61
C GLY A 41 10.46 -0.92 2.40
N ARG A 42 10.27 -2.03 1.67
CA ARG A 42 8.94 -2.59 1.45
C ARG A 42 8.29 -3.06 2.73
N LEU A 43 9.03 -3.70 3.62
CA LEU A 43 8.53 -4.10 4.93
C LEU A 43 8.13 -2.89 5.77
N ASN A 44 8.96 -1.85 5.82
CA ASN A 44 8.66 -0.61 6.53
C ASN A 44 7.38 0.06 5.99
N LEU A 45 7.24 0.16 4.67
CA LEU A 45 6.02 0.72 4.07
C LEU A 45 4.79 -0.13 4.39
N TYR A 46 4.92 -1.45 4.35
CA TYR A 46 3.84 -2.37 4.73
C TYR A 46 3.40 -2.15 6.18
N LEU A 47 4.35 -2.13 7.12
CA LEU A 47 4.06 -1.91 8.53
C LEU A 47 3.38 -0.55 8.76
N LYS A 48 3.91 0.53 8.17
CA LYS A 48 3.29 1.86 8.27
C LYS A 48 1.86 1.89 7.75
N PHE A 49 1.61 1.25 6.61
CA PHE A 49 0.27 1.18 6.05
C PHE A 49 -0.68 0.39 6.96
N THR A 50 -0.23 -0.75 7.51
CA THR A 50 -1.03 -1.54 8.45
C THR A 50 -1.33 -0.75 9.73
N ASP A 51 -0.37 0.00 10.26
CA ASP A 51 -0.56 0.84 11.44
C ASP A 51 -1.58 1.96 11.19
N GLU A 52 -1.52 2.59 10.03
CA GLU A 52 -2.48 3.63 9.61
C GLU A 52 -3.90 3.07 9.46
N VAL A 53 -4.03 1.88 8.87
CA VAL A 53 -5.32 1.18 8.76
C VAL A 53 -5.84 0.77 10.14
N ALA A 54 -4.96 0.30 11.03
CA ALA A 54 -5.32 -0.04 12.41
C ALA A 54 -5.80 1.21 13.17
N GLN A 55 -5.12 2.35 13.00
CA GLN A 55 -5.52 3.63 13.59
C GLN A 55 -6.88 4.09 13.06
N LEU A 56 -7.12 3.98 11.75
CA LEU A 56 -8.41 4.29 11.15
C LEU A 56 -9.54 3.50 11.82
N PHE A 57 -9.34 2.19 12.02
CA PHE A 57 -10.37 1.33 12.63
C PHE A 57 -10.50 1.49 14.13
N SER A 58 -9.43 1.82 14.87
CA SER A 58 -9.51 2.00 16.33
C SER A 58 -10.42 3.15 16.75
N ASP A 59 -10.58 4.14 15.87
CA ASP A 59 -11.43 5.31 16.10
C ASP A 59 -12.87 5.16 15.58
N SER A 60 -13.16 4.04 14.90
CA SER A 60 -14.46 3.74 14.30
C SER A 60 -15.29 2.78 15.17
N LYS A 61 -16.60 2.83 15.02
CA LYS A 61 -17.58 1.98 15.71
C LYS A 61 -18.37 1.19 14.68
N ASP A 62 -18.76 -0.02 15.05
CA ASP A 62 -19.72 -0.76 14.24
C ASP A 62 -21.11 -0.12 14.34
N ILE A 63 -21.63 0.31 13.19
CA ILE A 63 -22.96 0.92 13.03
C ILE A 63 -23.89 0.03 12.20
N SER A 64 -23.51 -1.21 11.90
CA SER A 64 -24.27 -2.13 11.04
C SER A 64 -25.65 -2.51 11.59
N SER A 65 -25.87 -2.32 12.90
CA SER A 65 -27.16 -2.48 13.56
C SER A 65 -28.15 -1.35 13.24
N GLN A 66 -27.65 -0.18 12.83
CA GLN A 66 -28.48 0.93 12.39
C GLN A 66 -29.02 0.66 10.99
N LYS A 67 -30.21 1.20 10.72
CA LYS A 67 -30.91 1.01 9.45
C LYS A 67 -31.31 2.34 8.85
N PHE A 68 -31.22 2.42 7.53
CA PHE A 68 -31.73 3.56 6.78
C PHE A 68 -33.24 3.63 6.90
N THR A 69 -33.75 4.86 7.07
CA THR A 69 -35.18 5.15 6.97
C THR A 69 -35.41 6.37 6.10
N ALA A 70 -36.45 6.35 5.26
CA ALA A 70 -36.76 7.46 4.35
C ALA A 70 -37.01 8.80 5.09
N LYS A 71 -37.34 8.74 6.38
CA LYS A 71 -37.49 9.91 7.26
C LYS A 71 -36.18 10.70 7.40
N GLN A 72 -35.02 10.05 7.33
CA GLN A 72 -33.69 10.69 7.39
C GLN A 72 -33.44 11.61 6.19
N LEU A 73 -34.20 11.46 5.11
CA LEU A 73 -34.08 12.32 3.94
C LEU A 73 -34.82 13.66 4.08
N ALA A 74 -35.60 13.84 5.15
CA ALA A 74 -36.29 15.11 5.41
C ALA A 74 -35.26 16.25 5.58
N GLY A 75 -35.53 17.41 4.97
CA GLY A 75 -34.65 18.59 5.06
C GLY A 75 -33.46 18.61 4.09
N LEU A 76 -33.06 17.48 3.50
CA LEU A 76 -31.98 17.45 2.51
C LEU A 76 -32.40 18.12 1.18
N PRO A 77 -31.48 18.72 0.39
CA PRO A 77 -31.81 19.28 -0.92
C PRO A 77 -32.49 18.27 -1.87
N VAL A 78 -33.34 18.77 -2.78
CA VAL A 78 -34.11 17.93 -3.71
C VAL A 78 -33.24 16.91 -4.48
N PRO A 79 -32.08 17.28 -5.05
CA PRO A 79 -31.23 16.32 -5.77
C PRO A 79 -30.70 15.21 -4.86
N VAL A 80 -30.28 15.55 -3.65
CA VAL A 80 -29.75 14.59 -2.65
C VAL A 80 -30.83 13.59 -2.24
N ARG A 81 -32.05 14.06 -1.97
CA ARG A 81 -33.19 13.17 -1.66
C ARG A 81 -33.51 12.23 -2.80
N LYS A 82 -33.51 12.72 -4.05
CA LYS A 82 -33.79 11.88 -5.23
C LYS A 82 -32.74 10.79 -5.38
N TYR A 83 -31.45 11.14 -5.25
CA TYR A 83 -30.36 10.18 -5.34
C TYR A 83 -30.46 9.11 -4.24
N PHE A 84 -30.60 9.50 -2.98
CA PHE A 84 -30.69 8.53 -1.89
C PHE A 84 -31.92 7.63 -1.97
N ARG A 85 -33.08 8.14 -2.40
CA ARG A 85 -34.25 7.27 -2.66
C ARG A 85 -34.02 6.26 -3.78
N HIS A 86 -33.15 6.58 -4.73
CA HIS A 86 -32.84 5.68 -5.84
C HIS A 86 -31.88 4.56 -5.42
N VAL A 87 -30.86 4.88 -4.60
CA VAL A 87 -29.79 3.94 -4.26
C VAL A 87 -29.98 3.22 -2.92
N LEU A 88 -30.79 3.76 -2.01
CA LEU A 88 -31.01 3.20 -0.67
C LEU A 88 -32.37 2.52 -0.54
N LYS A 89 -32.40 1.33 0.05
CA LYS A 89 -33.63 0.57 0.36
C LYS A 89 -34.04 0.80 1.82
N GLU A 90 -35.33 1.00 2.06
CA GLU A 90 -35.88 1.13 3.43
C GLU A 90 -35.44 -0.06 4.30
N GLY A 91 -34.95 0.21 5.51
CA GLY A 91 -34.52 -0.82 6.45
C GLY A 91 -33.17 -1.48 6.11
N GLN A 92 -32.47 -1.07 5.05
CA GLN A 92 -31.13 -1.60 4.77
C GLN A 92 -30.17 -1.25 5.92
N PRO A 93 -29.31 -2.18 6.35
CA PRO A 93 -28.32 -1.92 7.37
C PRO A 93 -27.27 -0.93 6.85
N TYR A 94 -26.69 -0.16 7.76
CA TYR A 94 -25.57 0.71 7.41
C TYR A 94 -24.31 -0.11 7.11
N ILE A 95 -23.51 0.41 6.19
CA ILE A 95 -22.16 -0.10 5.95
C ILE A 95 -21.24 0.63 6.92
N SER A 96 -20.67 -0.10 7.88
CA SER A 96 -19.75 0.48 8.86
C SER A 96 -18.40 0.81 8.24
N ASN A 97 -17.87 -0.12 7.45
CA ASN A 97 -16.52 -0.06 6.89
C ASN A 97 -16.48 -0.68 5.49
N VAL A 98 -15.55 -0.26 4.66
CA VAL A 98 -15.30 -0.84 3.33
C VAL A 98 -13.81 -1.10 3.16
N HIS A 99 -13.46 -2.25 2.59
CA HIS A 99 -12.14 -2.53 2.05
C HIS A 99 -12.27 -2.70 0.54
N LEU A 100 -11.61 -1.82 -0.22
CA LEU A 100 -11.66 -1.75 -1.67
C LEU A 100 -10.28 -2.06 -2.23
N VAL A 101 -10.22 -3.02 -3.17
CA VAL A 101 -9.01 -3.31 -3.94
C VAL A 101 -9.31 -3.04 -5.41
N HIS A 102 -8.43 -2.31 -6.08
CA HIS A 102 -8.61 -1.94 -7.48
C HIS A 102 -7.31 -1.96 -8.27
N ASN A 103 -7.45 -1.98 -9.59
CA ASN A 103 -6.38 -1.77 -10.54
C ASN A 103 -6.84 -0.78 -11.60
N GLY A 104 -5.91 -0.05 -12.20
CA GLY A 104 -6.24 0.91 -13.23
C GLY A 104 -5.03 1.52 -13.91
N LEU A 105 -5.28 2.64 -14.57
CA LEU A 105 -4.28 3.48 -15.21
C LEU A 105 -4.25 4.85 -14.52
N PHE A 106 -3.05 5.38 -14.32
CA PHE A 106 -2.80 6.64 -13.65
C PHE A 106 -1.91 7.55 -14.50
N LYS A 107 -2.18 8.85 -14.50
CA LYS A 107 -1.29 9.86 -15.08
C LYS A 107 -0.72 10.72 -13.96
N THR A 108 0.61 10.78 -13.90
CA THR A 108 1.33 11.65 -12.95
C THR A 108 1.25 13.14 -13.33
N ASP A 109 0.92 13.43 -14.58
CA ASP A 109 0.62 14.75 -15.11
C ASP A 109 -0.22 14.62 -16.39
N LEU A 110 -0.98 15.65 -16.78
CA LEU A 110 -1.81 15.65 -17.98
C LEU A 110 -1.02 15.36 -19.27
N LYS A 111 0.27 15.72 -19.32
CA LYS A 111 1.16 15.51 -20.48
C LYS A 111 1.92 14.18 -20.44
N LYS A 112 1.88 13.43 -19.34
CA LYS A 112 2.61 12.16 -19.20
C LYS A 112 1.79 10.95 -19.66
N ASP A 113 2.49 9.86 -19.93
CA ASP A 113 1.87 8.59 -20.30
C ASP A 113 1.13 7.94 -19.13
N TRP A 114 0.16 7.10 -19.48
CA TRP A 114 -0.56 6.26 -18.54
C TRP A 114 0.37 5.18 -17.97
N ILE A 115 0.37 5.04 -16.66
CA ILE A 115 1.07 3.96 -15.96
C ILE A 115 0.08 3.09 -15.19
N LYS A 116 0.39 1.80 -15.04
CA LYS A 116 -0.44 0.90 -14.24
C LYS A 116 -0.35 1.27 -12.76
N ILE A 117 -1.50 1.25 -12.10
CA ILE A 117 -1.61 1.42 -10.64
C ILE A 117 -2.45 0.28 -10.07
N ALA A 118 -2.05 -0.20 -8.89
CA ALA A 118 -2.86 -1.04 -8.02
C ALA A 118 -3.19 -0.25 -6.75
N GLY A 119 -4.45 -0.25 -6.34
CA GLY A 119 -4.95 0.48 -5.18
C GLY A 119 -5.54 -0.46 -4.13
N GLU A 120 -5.34 -0.10 -2.87
CA GLU A 120 -5.95 -0.73 -1.70
C GLU A 120 -6.44 0.39 -0.78
N GLU A 121 -7.71 0.34 -0.37
CA GLU A 121 -8.37 1.43 0.34
C GLU A 121 -9.28 0.92 1.44
N TYR A 122 -9.24 1.59 2.59
CA TYR A 122 -10.09 1.31 3.73
C TYR A 122 -10.88 2.54 4.08
N PHE A 123 -12.17 2.36 4.38
CA PHE A 123 -13.08 3.43 4.77
C PHE A 123 -13.79 3.10 6.08
N THR A 124 -14.10 4.14 6.85
CA THR A 124 -14.95 4.09 8.05
C THR A 124 -16.10 5.09 7.94
N ALA A 125 -17.31 4.68 8.30
CA ALA A 125 -18.51 5.51 8.16
C ALA A 125 -18.94 6.20 9.48
N SER A 126 -18.80 5.54 10.63
CA SER A 126 -19.26 6.09 11.92
C SER A 126 -18.47 7.32 12.33
N LYS A 127 -17.16 7.27 12.08
CA LYS A 127 -16.24 8.40 12.10
C LYS A 127 -15.66 8.45 10.69
N PRO A 128 -16.09 9.39 9.85
CA PRO A 128 -15.64 9.47 8.46
C PRO A 128 -14.12 9.53 8.38
N GLY A 129 -13.56 8.62 7.59
CA GLY A 129 -12.13 8.49 7.40
C GLY A 129 -11.79 7.48 6.33
N PHE A 130 -10.59 7.61 5.78
CA PHE A 130 -10.05 6.62 4.85
C PHE A 130 -8.53 6.51 4.95
N VAL A 131 -8.02 5.37 4.49
CA VAL A 131 -6.61 5.13 4.23
C VAL A 131 -6.49 4.43 2.89
N TRP A 132 -5.84 5.10 1.93
CA TRP A 132 -5.59 4.62 0.60
C TRP A 132 -4.10 4.37 0.37
N LYS A 133 -3.77 3.34 -0.39
CA LYS A 133 -2.42 3.07 -0.91
C LYS A 133 -2.48 2.75 -2.38
N GLY A 134 -1.88 3.62 -3.18
CA GLY A 134 -1.67 3.43 -4.61
C GLY A 134 -0.24 3.04 -4.92
N LYS A 135 -0.06 1.98 -5.71
CA LYS A 135 1.25 1.46 -6.07
C LYS A 135 1.43 1.35 -7.58
N THR A 136 2.53 1.91 -8.06
CA THR A 136 3.04 1.80 -9.43
C THR A 136 4.38 1.06 -9.43
N ALA A 137 5.03 0.94 -10.58
CA ALA A 137 6.37 0.35 -10.67
C ALA A 137 7.44 1.15 -9.90
N MET A 138 7.30 2.48 -9.88
CA MET A 138 8.28 3.38 -9.26
C MET A 138 7.79 3.99 -7.96
N PHE A 139 6.54 4.42 -7.89
CA PHE A 139 6.02 5.16 -6.76
C PHE A 139 5.00 4.36 -5.96
N THR A 140 5.04 4.52 -4.64
CA THR A 140 3.92 4.17 -3.75
C THR A 140 3.44 5.44 -3.07
N ALA A 141 2.19 5.79 -3.29
CA ALA A 141 1.48 6.87 -2.61
C ALA A 141 0.59 6.26 -1.51
N ARG A 142 0.54 6.91 -0.37
CA ARG A 142 -0.41 6.65 0.71
C ARG A 142 -1.12 7.96 1.02
N ASP A 143 -2.43 7.93 0.94
CA ASP A 143 -3.28 9.08 1.20
C ASP A 143 -4.25 8.71 2.32
N MET A 144 -4.49 9.61 3.26
CA MET A 144 -5.29 9.27 4.44
C MET A 144 -5.98 10.48 5.02
N PHE A 145 -7.20 10.26 5.49
CA PHE A 145 -7.95 11.18 6.30
C PHE A 145 -8.37 10.48 7.59
N ILE A 146 -7.69 10.81 8.69
CA ILE A 146 -7.90 10.19 10.00
C ILE A 146 -8.14 11.30 11.02
N ASN A 147 -9.26 11.23 11.73
CA ASN A 147 -9.61 12.16 12.81
C ASN A 147 -9.62 13.64 12.37
N GLY A 148 -10.14 13.92 11.19
CA GLY A 148 -10.20 15.29 10.65
C GLY A 148 -8.87 15.79 10.11
N ARG A 149 -7.87 14.93 9.92
CA ARG A 149 -6.55 15.29 9.41
C ARG A 149 -6.20 14.51 8.15
N GLY A 150 -5.92 15.25 7.09
CA GLY A 150 -5.43 14.76 5.80
C GLY A 150 -3.91 14.63 5.80
N ARG A 151 -3.40 13.58 5.16
CA ARG A 151 -1.96 13.39 4.97
C ARG A 151 -1.66 12.60 3.70
N LEU A 152 -0.78 13.15 2.88
CA LEU A 152 -0.27 12.50 1.67
C LEU A 152 1.21 12.14 1.82
N VAL A 153 1.56 10.89 1.61
CA VAL A 153 2.95 10.42 1.60
C VAL A 153 3.26 9.70 0.30
N VAL A 154 4.26 10.19 -0.45
CA VAL A 154 4.72 9.55 -1.68
C VAL A 154 6.16 9.07 -1.49
N SER A 155 6.41 7.82 -1.88
CA SER A 155 7.73 7.19 -1.80
C SER A 155 8.15 6.61 -3.14
N LEU A 156 9.44 6.74 -3.45
CA LEU A 156 10.09 6.09 -4.59
C LEU A 156 10.62 4.71 -4.16
N PHE A 157 10.25 3.68 -4.91
CA PHE A 157 10.55 2.26 -4.70
C PHE A 157 10.20 1.73 -3.30
N SER A 158 9.26 2.38 -2.61
CA SER A 158 8.93 2.13 -1.20
C SER A 158 10.10 2.34 -0.24
N LEU A 159 11.13 3.10 -0.64
CA LEU A 159 12.36 3.32 0.12
C LEU A 159 12.52 4.78 0.53
N PHE A 160 12.44 5.67 -0.46
CA PHE A 160 12.76 7.08 -0.27
C PHE A 160 11.48 7.90 -0.31
N THR A 161 11.10 8.50 0.82
CA THR A 161 9.99 9.45 0.86
C THR A 161 10.38 10.69 0.07
N ILE A 162 9.62 11.01 -0.97
CA ILE A 162 9.81 12.20 -1.80
C ILE A 162 8.79 13.30 -1.48
N GLN A 163 7.70 12.94 -0.83
CA GLN A 163 6.65 13.87 -0.41
C GLN A 163 6.01 13.35 0.88
N ASN A 164 5.76 14.25 1.83
CA ASN A 164 5.07 13.96 3.09
C ASN A 164 4.39 15.24 3.55
N GLU A 165 3.12 15.37 3.23
CA GLU A 165 2.38 16.62 3.31
C GLU A 165 1.21 16.48 4.26
N THR A 166 0.93 17.54 5.01
CA THR A 166 -0.17 17.64 5.98
C THR A 166 -0.69 19.09 6.03
N GLY A 167 -1.79 19.30 6.72
CA GLY A 167 -2.30 20.63 7.07
C GLY A 167 -3.62 20.96 6.39
N GLU A 168 -4.14 22.17 6.66
CA GLU A 168 -5.52 22.57 6.33
C GLU A 168 -5.91 22.35 4.87
N LYS A 169 -4.95 22.53 3.94
CA LYS A 169 -5.16 22.25 2.52
C LYS A 169 -5.54 20.80 2.26
N TYR A 170 -4.89 19.86 2.94
CA TYR A 170 -5.16 18.43 2.83
C TYR A 170 -6.38 18.05 3.68
N ASP A 171 -6.54 18.64 4.87
CA ASP A 171 -7.72 18.39 5.72
C ASP A 171 -9.05 18.76 5.06
N LYS A 172 -9.06 19.71 4.12
CA LYS A 172 -10.24 20.12 3.33
C LYS A 172 -10.27 19.52 1.92
N GLY A 173 -9.13 18.99 1.46
CA GLY A 173 -9.00 18.37 0.15
C GLY A 173 -9.48 16.92 0.13
N GLU A 174 -9.37 16.27 1.29
CA GLU A 174 -9.85 14.92 1.58
C GLU A 174 -11.24 14.92 2.25
#